data_AF-A0A2E9E944-F1
#
_entry.id   AF-A0A2E9E944-F1
#
_cell.length_a   1.000
_cell.length_b   1.000
_cell.length_c   1.000
_cell.angle_alpha   90.00
_cell.angle_beta   90.00
_cell.angle_gamma   90.00
#
_symmetry.space_group_name_H-M   'P 1'
#
loop_
_entity.id
_entity.type
_entity.pdbx_description
1 polymer ?
#
loop_
_entity_poly.entity_id
_entity_poly.type
_entity_poly.pdbx_seq_one_letter_code
_entity_poly.pdbx_strand_id
1 'polypeptide(L)'
;MLETADWGSFKPLKYALQEGEAGTVQVFVRDNNIDGALKALKKKMQREGIWREMKRQRSYEKPSEKRVRKKAEAVRRTRKLDRKRQQIQGF
;
A
#
# COMPACT_ATOMS: atom_id res chain seq x y z
N MET A 1 -42.40 -37.75 -20.23
CA MET A 1 -41.90 -36.71 -19.31
C MET A 1 -40.82 -37.31 -18.43
N LEU A 2 -39.57 -37.25 -18.89
CA LEU A 2 -38.33 -37.43 -18.13
C LEU A 2 -37.27 -36.69 -18.97
N GLU A 3 -37.15 -35.38 -18.79
CA GLU A 3 -36.02 -34.62 -19.33
C GLU A 3 -34.99 -34.47 -18.21
N THR A 4 -33.82 -35.04 -18.47
CA THR A 4 -32.61 -34.95 -17.69
C THR A 4 -32.26 -33.49 -17.48
N ALA A 5 -32.41 -33.01 -16.24
CA ALA A 5 -31.90 -31.71 -15.84
C ALA A 5 -30.39 -31.67 -16.08
N ASP A 6 -29.99 -30.80 -16.99
CA ASP A 6 -28.63 -30.42 -17.32
C ASP A 6 -27.89 -29.97 -16.05
N TRP A 7 -26.90 -30.76 -15.61
CA TRP A 7 -25.97 -30.40 -14.53
C TRP A 7 -24.81 -29.51 -15.03
N GLY A 8 -24.97 -28.84 -16.17
CA GLY A 8 -23.98 -28.03 -16.86
C GLY A 8 -23.62 -26.67 -16.26
N SER A 9 -23.85 -26.41 -14.97
CA SER A 9 -23.29 -25.20 -14.33
C SER A 9 -22.99 -25.31 -12.83
N PHE A 10 -22.85 -26.51 -12.27
CA PHE A 10 -22.33 -26.64 -10.91
C PHE A 10 -20.82 -26.38 -10.92
N LYS A 11 -20.41 -25.11 -10.94
CA LYS A 11 -19.01 -24.70 -10.77
C LYS A 11 -18.59 -25.07 -9.34
N PRO A 12 -17.73 -26.07 -9.12
CA PRO A 12 -17.31 -26.44 -7.79
C PRO A 12 -16.48 -25.31 -7.18
N LEU A 13 -16.82 -24.95 -5.94
CA LEU A 13 -16.16 -24.01 -5.05
C LEU A 13 -14.70 -24.41 -4.74
N LYS A 14 -13.81 -24.40 -5.73
CA LYS A 14 -12.38 -24.65 -5.55
C LYS A 14 -11.58 -23.63 -6.37
N TYR A 15 -11.33 -22.48 -5.74
CA TYR A 15 -10.23 -21.54 -6.04
C TYR A 15 -10.29 -20.76 -7.36
N ALA A 16 -11.33 -19.96 -7.56
CA ALA A 16 -11.25 -18.79 -8.43
C ALA A 16 -11.18 -17.50 -7.58
N LEU A 17 -10.12 -17.37 -6.78
CA LEU A 17 -9.72 -16.09 -6.19
C LEU A 17 -8.67 -15.47 -7.10
N GLN A 18 -9.12 -14.90 -8.23
CA GLN A 18 -8.42 -13.80 -8.87
C GLN A 18 -8.90 -12.50 -8.23
N GLU A 19 -8.69 -12.37 -6.92
CA GLU A 19 -8.69 -11.05 -6.30
C GLU A 19 -7.27 -10.52 -6.45
N GLY A 20 -7.04 -9.77 -7.53
CA GLY A 20 -5.96 -8.80 -7.54
C GLY A 20 -6.27 -7.75 -6.47
N GLU A 21 -5.86 -8.04 -5.24
CA GLU A 21 -6.02 -7.16 -4.09
C GLU A 21 -5.32 -5.82 -4.39
N ALA A 22 -6.11 -4.78 -4.66
CA ALA A 22 -5.66 -3.44 -5.08
C ALA A 22 -4.91 -2.64 -3.98
N GLY A 23 -4.25 -3.31 -3.03
CA GLY A 23 -3.54 -2.67 -1.93
C GLY A 23 -2.37 -3.45 -1.35
N THR A 24 -1.99 -4.61 -1.91
CA THR A 24 -0.91 -5.43 -1.33
C THR A 24 0.43 -5.20 -2.03
N VAL A 25 1.46 -4.94 -1.22
CA VAL A 25 2.82 -4.66 -1.70
C VAL A 25 3.50 -5.96 -2.10
N GLN A 26 3.61 -6.22 -3.41
CA GLN A 26 4.30 -7.40 -3.93
C GLN A 26 5.80 -7.12 -4.18
N VAL A 27 6.64 -8.13 -3.92
CA VAL A 27 8.08 -8.16 -4.25
C VAL A 27 8.42 -9.48 -4.94
N PHE A 28 9.08 -9.39 -6.09
CA PHE A 28 9.59 -10.56 -6.81
C PHE A 28 10.97 -10.95 -6.28
N VAL A 29 11.14 -12.23 -5.95
CA VAL A 29 12.42 -12.79 -5.52
C VAL A 29 13.06 -13.49 -6.70
N ARG A 30 14.34 -13.20 -6.97
CA ARG A 30 15.16 -13.90 -7.97
C ARG A 30 16.32 -14.59 -7.25
N ASP A 31 16.72 -15.75 -7.78
CA ASP A 31 17.94 -16.47 -7.37
C ASP A 31 17.99 -16.88 -5.89
N ASN A 32 16.84 -17.24 -5.30
CA ASN A 32 16.70 -17.64 -3.89
C ASN A 32 17.23 -16.61 -2.86
N ASN A 33 17.39 -15.35 -3.25
CA ASN A 33 17.89 -14.29 -2.37
C ASN A 33 16.76 -13.70 -1.51
N ILE A 34 16.37 -14.44 -0.48
CA ILE A 34 15.26 -14.12 0.42
C ILE A 34 15.56 -12.85 1.24
N ASP A 35 16.78 -12.69 1.74
CA ASP A 35 17.17 -11.51 2.54
C ASP A 35 17.12 -10.21 1.73
N GLY A 36 17.49 -10.27 0.45
CA GLY A 36 17.36 -9.15 -0.48
C GLY A 36 15.90 -8.76 -0.70
N ALA A 37 15.03 -9.75 -0.89
CA ALA A 37 13.61 -9.54 -1.05
C ALA A 37 12.95 -8.93 0.20
N LEU A 38 13.29 -9.41 1.39
CA LEU A 38 12.80 -8.86 2.65
C LEU A 38 13.24 -7.39 2.85
N LYS A 39 14.50 -7.08 2.51
CA LYS A 39 14.99 -5.69 2.54
C LYS A 39 14.28 -4.81 1.51
N ALA A 40 14.05 -5.31 0.30
CA ALA A 40 13.36 -4.59 -0.75
C ALA A 40 11.89 -4.31 -0.38
N LEU A 41 11.20 -5.29 0.21
CA LEU A 41 9.84 -5.18 0.70
C LEU A 41 9.73 -4.10 1.78
N LYS A 42 10.59 -4.18 2.81
CA LYS A 42 10.66 -3.18 3.88
C LYS A 42 10.89 -1.77 3.31
N LYS A 43 11.79 -1.63 2.33
CA LYS A 43 12.08 -0.35 1.69
C LYS A 43 10.90 0.17 0.85
N LYS A 44 10.23 -0.71 0.10
CA LYS A 44 9.04 -0.37 -0.71
C LYS A 44 7.90 0.13 0.18
N MET A 45 7.61 -0.58 1.26
CA MET A 45 6.57 -0.18 2.20
C MET A 45 6.91 1.08 3.01
N GLN A 46 8.19 1.34 3.29
CA GLN A 46 8.63 2.60 3.88
C GLN A 46 8.44 3.80 2.93
N ARG A 47 8.64 3.61 1.62
CA ARG A 47 8.40 4.66 0.62
C ARG A 47 6.92 4.98 0.47
N GLU A 48 6.09 3.95 0.43
CA GLU A 48 4.62 4.09 0.35
C GLU A 48 4.04 4.69 1.64
N GLY A 49 4.80 4.69 2.74
CA GLY A 49 4.42 5.36 3.97
C GLY A 49 3.43 4.56 4.83
N ILE A 50 3.16 3.30 4.45
CA ILE A 50 2.22 2.39 5.11
C ILE A 50 2.56 2.23 6.60
N TRP A 51 3.85 2.13 6.97
CA TRP A 51 4.27 2.06 8.38
C TRP A 51 3.89 3.31 9.18
N ARG A 52 3.96 4.48 8.55
CA ARG A 52 3.60 5.74 9.20
C ARG A 52 2.09 5.86 9.35
N GLU A 53 1.34 5.38 8.36
CA GLU A 53 -0.12 5.27 8.40
C GLU A 53 -0.55 4.34 9.54
N MET A 54 -0.01 3.11 9.59
CA MET A 54 -0.29 2.10 10.60
C MET A 54 0.02 2.61 12.01
N LYS A 55 1.19 3.22 12.23
CA LYS A 55 1.56 3.75 13.55
C LYS A 55 0.65 4.90 13.99
N ARG A 56 0.20 5.72 13.06
CA ARG A 56 -0.68 6.87 13.29
C ARG A 56 -2.13 6.47 13.54
N GLN A 57 -2.59 5.39 12.93
CA GLN A 57 -3.95 4.88 13.11
C GLN A 57 -4.11 3.97 14.33
N ARG A 58 -3.03 3.67 15.07
CA ARG A 58 -3.07 2.83 16.27
C ARG A 58 -3.97 3.39 17.38
N SER A 59 -4.15 4.70 17.45
CA SER A 59 -5.03 5.38 18.40
C SER A 59 -6.03 6.26 17.67
N TYR A 60 -7.25 6.39 18.22
CA TYR A 60 -8.25 7.29 17.66
C TYR A 60 -7.75 8.74 17.76
N GLU A 61 -7.56 9.37 16.61
CA GLU A 61 -7.23 10.80 16.50
C GLU A 61 -8.51 11.57 16.20
N LYS A 62 -8.83 12.56 17.03
CA LYS A 62 -10.05 13.36 16.85
C LYS A 62 -10.02 14.05 15.47
N PRO A 63 -11.14 14.14 14.74
CA PRO A 63 -11.16 14.74 13.40
C PRO A 63 -10.61 16.17 13.32
N SER A 64 -10.77 16.97 14.38
CA SER A 64 -10.20 18.32 14.50
C SER A 64 -8.67 18.30 14.55
N GLU A 65 -8.09 17.41 15.36
CA GLU A 65 -6.64 17.26 15.51
C GLU A 65 -6.01 16.72 14.22
N LYS A 66 -6.68 15.75 13.57
CA LYS A 66 -6.29 15.23 12.26
C LYS A 66 -6.19 16.32 11.19
N ARG A 67 -7.12 17.29 11.20
CA ARG A 67 -7.12 18.44 10.26
C ARG A 67 -5.93 19.37 10.51
N VAL A 68 -5.66 19.73 11.77
CA VAL A 68 -4.53 20.59 12.14
C VAL A 68 -3.20 19.95 11.78
N ARG A 69 -3.02 18.66 12.11
CA ARG A 69 -1.80 17.90 11.78
C ARG A 69 -1.57 17.78 10.27
N LYS A 70 -2.62 17.45 9.49
CA LYS A 70 -2.52 17.39 8.03
C LYS A 70 -2.05 18.72 7.43
N LYS A 71 -2.59 19.85 7.90
CA LYS A 71 -2.16 21.19 7.48
C LYS A 71 -0.69 21.44 7.83
N ALA A 72 -0.28 21.13 9.06
CA ALA A 72 1.11 21.29 9.50
C ALA A 72 2.10 20.38 8.72
N GLU A 73 1.71 19.14 8.41
CA GLU A 73 2.52 18.22 7.60
C GLU A 73 2.64 18.68 6.15
N ALA A 74 1.58 19.22 5.55
CA ALA A 74 1.61 19.79 4.21
C ALA A 74 2.60 20.96 4.14
N VAL A 75 2.51 21.92 5.07
CA VAL A 75 3.44 23.06 5.17
C VAL A 75 4.88 22.62 5.41
N ARG A 76 5.12 21.60 6.25
CA ARG A 76 6.47 21.03 6.44
C ARG A 76 7.00 20.38 5.16
N ARG A 77 6.16 19.67 4.41
CA ARG A 77 6.55 19.02 3.16
C ARG A 77 6.89 20.04 2.08
N THR A 78 6.09 21.08 1.90
CA THR A 78 6.36 22.14 0.91
C THR A 78 7.68 22.84 1.23
N ARG A 79 7.87 23.32 2.46
CA ARG A 79 9.13 23.95 2.89
C ARG A 79 10.36 23.05 2.68
N LYS A 80 10.23 21.75 2.92
CA LYS A 80 11.31 20.79 2.69
C LYS A 80 11.62 20.60 1.21
N LEU A 81 10.59 20.57 0.36
CA LEU A 81 10.75 20.48 -1.10
C LEU A 81 11.38 21.75 -1.66
N ASP A 82 10.95 22.92 -1.20
CA ASP A 82 11.49 24.20 -1.64
C ASP A 82 12.97 24.33 -1.24
N ARG A 83 13.32 23.95 -0.01
CA ARG A 83 14.73 23.89 0.42
C ARG A 83 15.56 22.94 -0.45
N LYS A 84 15.03 21.78 -0.81
CA LYS A 84 15.72 20.83 -1.70
C LYS A 84 15.86 21.39 -3.11
N ARG A 85 14.84 22.08 -3.64
CA ARG A 85 14.89 22.73 -4.95
C ARG A 85 15.96 23.81 -4.99
N GLN A 86 16.03 24.66 -3.97
CA GLN A 86 17.06 25.71 -3.85
C GLN A 86 18.48 25.12 -3.78
N GLN A 87 18.67 24.01 -3.06
CA GLN A 87 19.97 23.32 -3.00
C GLN A 87 20.38 22.65 -4.32
N ILE A 88 19.42 22.14 -5.10
CA ILE A 88 19.69 21.44 -6.36
C ILE A 88 19.86 22.42 -7.53
N GLN A 89 19.03 23.47 -7.58
CA GLN A 89 19.03 24.42 -8.70
C GLN A 89 20.11 25.48 -8.61
N GLY A 90 20.85 25.58 -7.49
CA GLY A 90 22.01 26.46 -7.36
C GLY A 90 21.67 27.93 -7.61
N PHE A 91 21.52 28.68 -6.52
CA PHE A 91 22.08 30.03 -6.50
C PHE A 91 23.42 29.92 -5.77
#